data_AF-A0A315F225-F1
#
_entry.id   AF-A0A315F225-F1
#
_cell.length_a   1.000
_cell.length_b   1.000
_cell.length_c   1.000
_cell.angle_alpha   90.00
_cell.angle_beta   90.00
_cell.angle_gamma   90.00
#
_symmetry.space_group_name_H-M   'P 1'
#
loop_
_entity.id
_entity.type
_entity.pdbx_description
1 polymer ?
#
loop_
_entity_poly.entity_id
_entity_poly.type
_entity_poly.pdbx_seq_one_letter_code
_entity_poly.pdbx_strand_id
1 'polypeptide(L)'
;MKAWFFVLAAALLTGCATKAYRAVEAECAPQAWADYPENKVQVVQTRQRVIHVSTGMRSCFSTRDGAHTNTICNDITRPEYIPYQETVVIDQNEAVRKMAIESCAANLCLQRYGNAKCKTEQLLVPVQ
;
A
#
# COMPACT_ATOMS: atom_id res chain seq x y z
N MET A 1 13.11 -17.68 -25.23
CA MET A 1 12.36 -18.75 -24.50
C MET A 1 12.35 -18.56 -22.98
N LYS A 2 13.48 -18.23 -22.32
CA LYS A 2 13.50 -18.01 -20.85
C LYS A 2 12.70 -16.80 -20.36
N ALA A 3 12.76 -15.66 -21.07
CA ALA A 3 12.02 -14.45 -20.68
C ALA A 3 10.49 -14.64 -20.72
N TRP A 4 9.99 -15.47 -21.63
CA TRP A 4 8.55 -15.68 -21.77
C TRP A 4 7.96 -16.47 -20.59
N PHE A 5 8.73 -17.43 -20.06
CA PHE A 5 8.39 -18.15 -18.83
C PHE A 5 8.29 -17.23 -17.61
N PHE A 6 9.18 -16.25 -17.49
CA PHE A 6 9.12 -15.27 -16.40
C PHE A 6 7.93 -14.33 -16.51
N VAL A 7 7.54 -13.93 -17.72
CA VAL A 7 6.34 -13.11 -17.96
C VAL A 7 5.07 -13.89 -17.62
N LEU A 8 5.00 -15.17 -17.98
CA LEU A 8 3.86 -16.05 -17.67
C LEU A 8 3.74 -16.34 -16.17
N ALA A 9 4.87 -16.55 -15.49
CA ALA A 9 4.91 -16.74 -14.04
C ALA A 9 4.51 -15.46 -13.27
N ALA A 10 4.93 -14.28 -13.75
CA ALA A 10 4.52 -13.01 -13.17
C ALA A 10 3.02 -12.74 -13.34
N ALA A 11 2.41 -13.16 -14.45
CA ALA A 11 0.98 -13.02 -14.70
C ALA A 11 0.11 -13.94 -13.80
N LEU A 12 0.63 -15.08 -13.33
CA LEU A 12 -0.08 -15.96 -12.39
C LEU A 12 -0.06 -15.44 -10.95
N LEU A 13 0.80 -14.46 -10.63
CA LEU A 13 0.90 -13.86 -9.30
C LEU A 13 0.03 -12.59 -9.15
N THR A 14 -0.66 -12.15 -10.21
CA THR A 14 -1.50 -10.94 -10.17
C THR A 14 -2.91 -11.26 -9.68
N GLY A 15 -3.08 -11.34 -8.35
CA GLY A 15 -4.41 -11.18 -7.74
C GLY A 15 -4.61 -11.95 -6.45
N CYS A 16 -4.36 -11.29 -5.31
CA CYS A 16 -4.69 -11.83 -3.98
C CYS A 16 -6.20 -11.88 -3.66
N ALA A 17 -7.09 -11.64 -4.63
CA ALA A 17 -8.55 -11.72 -4.45
C ALA A 17 -9.16 -12.60 -5.55
N THR A 18 -10.02 -13.55 -5.16
CA THR A 18 -10.71 -14.43 -6.09
C THR A 18 -11.73 -13.64 -6.91
N LYS A 19 -11.99 -14.03 -8.16
CA LYS A 19 -13.02 -13.40 -9.00
C LYS A 19 -14.40 -13.44 -8.32
N ALA A 20 -14.69 -14.53 -7.61
CA ALA A 20 -15.91 -14.69 -6.83
C ALA A 20 -16.01 -13.68 -5.69
N TYR A 21 -14.92 -13.43 -4.94
CA TYR A 21 -14.91 -12.43 -3.87
C TYR A 21 -15.17 -11.03 -4.41
N ARG A 22 -14.54 -10.64 -5.52
CA ARG A 22 -14.76 -9.30 -6.11
C ARG A 22 -16.18 -9.07 -6.61
N ALA A 23 -16.85 -10.12 -7.10
CA ALA A 23 -18.25 -10.02 -7.50
C ALA A 23 -19.16 -9.73 -6.29
N VAL A 24 -18.96 -10.47 -5.20
CA VAL A 24 -19.70 -10.28 -3.95
C VAL A 24 -19.38 -8.91 -3.32
N GLU A 25 -18.12 -8.48 -3.35
CA GLU A 25 -17.71 -7.15 -2.89
C GLU A 25 -18.44 -6.03 -3.65
N ALA A 26 -18.60 -6.17 -4.96
CA ALA A 26 -19.33 -5.22 -5.79
C ALA A 26 -20.84 -5.20 -5.49
N GLU A 27 -21.44 -6.31 -5.06
CA GLU A 27 -22.83 -6.37 -4.59
C GLU A 27 -23.02 -5.66 -3.25
N CYS A 28 -22.02 -5.74 -2.35
CA CYS A 28 -22.07 -5.13 -1.02
C CYS A 28 -21.73 -3.62 -1.02
N ALA A 29 -20.96 -3.14 -2.00
CA ALA A 29 -20.49 -1.76 -2.02
C ALA A 29 -21.61 -0.70 -2.02
N PRO A 30 -22.68 -0.79 -2.83
CA PRO A 30 -23.70 0.27 -2.90
C PRO A 30 -24.38 0.56 -1.57
N GLN A 31 -24.75 -0.49 -0.83
CA GLN A 31 -25.39 -0.35 0.48
C GLN A 31 -24.43 0.28 1.50
N ALA A 32 -23.17 -0.17 1.52
CA ALA A 32 -22.16 0.40 2.41
C ALA A 32 -21.87 1.89 2.12
N TRP A 33 -21.93 2.31 0.84
CA TRP A 33 -21.80 3.71 0.46
C TRP A 33 -23.03 4.56 0.82
N ALA A 34 -24.22 3.96 0.83
CA ALA A 34 -25.44 4.62 1.29
C ALA A 34 -25.45 4.81 2.81
N ASP A 35 -25.03 3.79 3.57
CA ASP A 35 -24.99 3.82 5.04
C ASP A 35 -23.81 4.66 5.57
N TYR A 36 -22.67 4.65 4.86
CA TYR A 36 -21.43 5.33 5.24
C TYR A 36 -20.87 6.19 4.09
N PRO A 37 -21.54 7.30 3.73
CA PRO A 37 -21.11 8.18 2.64
C PRO A 37 -19.73 8.82 2.91
N GLU A 38 -19.10 9.37 1.87
CA GLU A 38 -17.84 10.11 2.01
C GLU A 38 -18.00 11.26 3.02
N ASN A 39 -17.19 11.27 4.07
CA ASN A 39 -17.15 12.37 5.02
C ASN A 39 -15.71 12.88 5.15
N LYS A 40 -15.37 13.83 4.27
CA LYS A 40 -14.04 14.42 4.18
C LYS A 40 -13.88 15.53 5.20
N VAL A 41 -12.97 15.33 6.15
CA VAL A 41 -12.63 16.31 7.17
C VAL A 41 -11.16 16.68 7.06
N GLN A 42 -10.85 17.94 7.35
CA GLN A 42 -9.48 18.39 7.50
C GLN A 42 -9.04 18.17 8.95
N VAL A 43 -8.00 17.39 9.14
CA VAL A 43 -7.40 17.14 10.46
C VAL A 43 -5.93 17.52 10.43
N VAL A 44 -5.44 18.05 11.54
CA VAL A 44 -4.01 18.30 11.73
C VAL A 44 -3.38 16.99 12.20
N GLN A 45 -2.52 16.40 11.37
CA GLN A 45 -1.79 15.18 11.71
C GLN A 45 -0.31 15.52 11.96
N THR A 46 0.25 14.94 13.01
CA THR A 46 1.71 14.99 13.22
C THR A 46 2.35 13.88 12.42
N ARG A 47 3.21 14.25 11.46
CA ARG A 47 3.99 13.32 10.63
C ARG A 47 5.48 13.48 10.92
N GLN A 48 6.27 12.49 10.52
CA GLN A 48 7.72 12.51 10.65
C GLN A 48 8.36 12.70 9.28
N ARG A 49 9.37 13.56 9.21
CA ARG A 49 10.25 13.66 8.04
C ARG A 49 11.70 13.52 8.46
N VAL A 50 12.50 12.97 7.57
CA VAL A 50 13.96 12.90 7.75
C VAL A 50 14.57 14.22 7.31
N ILE A 51 15.37 14.82 8.20
CA ILE A 51 16.27 15.92 7.87
C ILE A 51 17.71 15.47 8.05
N HIS A 52 18.62 16.05 7.29
CA HIS A 52 20.04 15.79 7.40
C HIS A 52 20.68 16.93 8.18
N VAL A 53 21.04 16.66 9.44
CA VAL A 53 21.66 17.64 10.34
C VAL A 53 23.17 17.54 10.20
N SER A 54 23.85 18.69 10.13
CA SER A 54 25.32 18.71 10.07
C SER A 54 25.92 18.18 11.37
N THR A 55 26.88 17.25 11.25
CA THR A 55 27.61 16.70 12.41
C THR A 55 28.77 17.59 12.87
N GLY A 56 29.03 18.68 12.15
CA GLY A 56 30.23 19.52 12.35
C GLY A 56 31.52 18.91 11.79
N MET A 57 31.49 17.68 11.29
CA MET A 57 32.63 17.03 10.63
C MET A 57 32.57 17.21 9.11
N ARG A 58 33.74 17.27 8.46
CA ARG A 58 33.87 17.36 6.99
C ARG A 58 34.77 16.22 6.49
N SER A 59 34.38 15.61 5.39
CA SER A 59 35.18 14.62 4.68
C SER A 59 35.76 15.26 3.43
N CYS A 60 37.09 15.35 3.37
CA CYS A 60 37.81 15.96 2.26
C CYS A 60 38.61 14.89 1.51
N PHE A 61 38.46 14.87 0.19
CA PHE A 61 39.24 14.02 -0.70
C PHE A 61 40.03 14.90 -1.65
N SER A 62 41.34 14.64 -1.73
CA SER A 62 42.24 15.32 -2.65
C SER A 62 42.64 14.37 -3.76
N THR A 63 42.44 14.80 -5.01
CA THR A 63 42.92 14.10 -6.21
C THR A 63 43.95 14.96 -6.91
N ARG A 64 45.01 14.33 -7.42
CA ARG A 64 46.10 15.01 -8.12
C ARG A 64 46.02 14.68 -9.60
N ASP A 65 45.74 15.68 -10.43
CA ASP A 65 45.79 15.60 -11.88
C ASP A 65 47.02 16.35 -12.37
N GLY A 66 48.12 15.60 -12.57
CA GLY A 66 49.41 16.16 -12.97
C GLY A 66 49.96 17.19 -11.97
N ALA A 67 50.05 18.45 -12.39
CA ALA A 67 50.55 19.55 -11.57
C ALA A 67 49.48 20.17 -10.63
N HIS A 68 48.20 19.85 -10.83
CA HIS A 68 47.11 20.43 -10.06
C HIS A 68 46.61 19.43 -8.99
N THR A 69 46.32 19.94 -7.79
CA THR A 69 45.67 19.17 -6.72
C THR A 69 44.30 19.76 -6.47
N ASN A 70 43.25 18.99 -6.74
CA ASN A 70 41.88 19.37 -6.48
C ASN A 70 41.44 18.74 -5.16
N THR A 71 40.84 19.52 -4.27
CA THR A 71 40.31 19.01 -3.00
C THR A 71 38.82 19.29 -2.94
N ILE A 72 38.03 18.23 -2.74
CA ILE A 72 36.57 18.31 -2.58
C ILE A 72 36.25 17.95 -1.13
N CYS A 73 35.61 18.88 -0.42
CA CYS A 73 35.18 18.70 0.96
C CYS A 73 33.65 18.67 1.04
N ASN A 74 33.09 17.57 1.54
CA ASN A 74 31.67 17.42 1.80
C ASN A 74 31.42 17.36 3.30
N ASP A 75 30.37 18.03 3.76
CA ASP A 75 29.97 17.98 5.17
C ASP A 75 29.32 16.63 5.48
N ILE A 76 29.74 16.02 6.59
CA ILE A 76 29.14 14.78 7.06
C ILE A 76 27.84 15.15 7.77
N THR A 77 26.72 14.65 7.25
CA THR A 77 25.40 14.85 7.84
C THR A 77 24.87 13.57 8.46
N ARG A 78 24.00 13.71 9.46
CA ARG A 78 23.32 12.62 10.15
C ARG A 78 21.80 12.74 9.91
N PRO A 79 21.11 11.65 9.55
CA PRO A 79 19.66 11.68 9.43
C PRO A 79 19.00 11.77 10.81
N GLU A 80 18.07 12.71 10.97
CA GLU A 80 17.25 12.89 12.16
C GLU A 80 15.78 13.00 11.77
N TYR A 81 14.90 12.41 12.59
CA TYR A 81 13.46 12.49 12.40
C TYR A 81 12.91 13.67 13.17
N ILE A 82 12.27 14.61 12.47
CA ILE A 82 11.56 15.71 13.11
C ILE A 82 10.05 15.56 12.90
N PRO A 83 9.25 15.77 13.96
CA PRO A 83 7.80 15.87 13.82
C PRO A 83 7.45 17.20 13.15
N TYR A 84 6.48 17.17 12.24
CA TYR A 84 5.87 18.36 11.67
C TYR A 84 4.35 18.15 11.60
N GLN A 85 3.61 19.25 11.70
CA GLN A 85 2.15 19.23 11.57
C GLN A 85 1.78 19.50 10.12
N GLU A 86 0.88 18.66 9.59
CA GLU A 86 0.33 18.80 8.24
C GLU A 86 -1.18 18.67 8.30
N THR A 87 -1.89 19.58 7.62
CA THR A 87 -3.33 19.46 7.43
C THR A 87 -3.61 18.43 6.35
N VAL A 88 -4.25 17.34 6.72
CA VAL A 88 -4.60 16.24 5.81
C VAL A 88 -6.11 16.11 5.72
N VAL A 89 -6.60 15.82 4.51
CA VAL A 89 -8.01 15.50 4.29
C VAL A 89 -8.17 13.99 4.46
N ILE A 90 -8.94 13.56 5.45
CA ILE A 90 -9.26 12.15 5.67
C ILE A 90 -10.75 11.91 5.47
N ASP A 91 -11.12 10.75 4.94
CA ASP A 91 -12.50 10.28 4.99
C ASP A 91 -12.71 9.50 6.29
N GLN A 92 -13.44 10.10 7.23
CA GLN A 92 -13.73 9.48 8.53
C GLN A 92 -14.47 8.15 8.41
N ASN A 93 -15.29 8.02 7.36
CA ASN A 93 -16.13 6.86 7.17
C ASN A 93 -15.44 5.75 6.38
N GLU A 94 -14.25 5.98 5.82
CA GLU A 94 -13.56 5.02 4.95
C GLU A 94 -13.32 3.68 5.65
N ALA A 95 -12.81 3.70 6.87
CA ALA A 95 -12.51 2.49 7.62
C ALA A 95 -13.79 1.69 7.93
N VAL A 96 -14.83 2.37 8.40
CA VAL A 96 -16.11 1.74 8.75
C VAL A 96 -16.80 1.18 7.51
N ARG A 97 -16.80 1.94 6.41
CA ARG A 97 -17.35 1.52 5.13
C ARG A 97 -16.64 0.28 4.59
N LYS A 98 -15.31 0.24 4.63
CA LYS A 98 -14.53 -0.95 4.22
C LYS A 98 -14.89 -2.17 5.07
N MET A 99 -14.98 -2.02 6.39
CA MET A 99 -15.41 -3.10 7.28
C MET A 99 -16.84 -3.58 7.00
N ALA A 100 -17.76 -2.67 6.68
CA ALA A 100 -19.13 -3.02 6.30
C ALA A 100 -19.17 -3.85 5.01
N ILE A 101 -18.39 -3.46 3.99
CA ILE A 101 -18.26 -4.21 2.74
C ILE A 101 -17.66 -5.59 3.00
N GLU A 102 -16.57 -5.67 3.77
CA GLU A 102 -15.91 -6.94 4.11
C GLU A 102 -16.83 -7.89 4.89
N SER A 103 -17.59 -7.37 5.85
CA SER A 103 -18.55 -8.16 6.64
C SER A 103 -19.68 -8.70 5.78
N CYS A 104 -20.29 -7.84 4.94
CA CYS A 104 -21.31 -8.25 3.98
C CYS A 104 -20.76 -9.32 3.02
N ALA A 105 -19.55 -9.11 2.50
CA ALA A 105 -18.92 -10.04 1.58
C ALA A 105 -18.62 -11.39 2.24
N ALA A 106 -18.09 -11.41 3.45
CA ALA A 106 -17.83 -12.63 4.21
C ALA A 106 -19.12 -13.44 4.44
N ASN A 107 -20.22 -12.78 4.80
CA ASN A 107 -21.50 -13.43 5.03
C ASN A 107 -22.08 -14.04 3.74
N LEU A 108 -22.07 -13.28 2.63
CA LEU A 108 -22.50 -13.79 1.33
C LEU A 108 -21.60 -14.92 0.83
N CYS A 109 -20.28 -14.81 1.04
CA CYS A 109 -19.34 -15.86 0.71
C CYS A 109 -19.59 -17.15 1.51
N LEU A 110 -19.89 -17.03 2.81
CA LEU A 110 -20.25 -18.18 3.64
C LEU A 110 -21.54 -18.85 3.15
N GLN A 111 -22.56 -18.06 2.79
CA GLN A 111 -23.83 -18.60 2.28
C GLN A 111 -23.68 -19.28 0.91
N ARG A 112 -22.89 -18.71 -0.01
CA ARG A 112 -22.77 -19.20 -1.40
C ARG A 112 -21.69 -20.27 -1.58
N TYR A 113 -20.59 -20.17 -0.85
CA TYR A 113 -19.38 -20.99 -1.05
C TYR A 113 -18.92 -21.75 0.20
N GLY A 114 -19.64 -21.62 1.32
CA GLY A 114 -19.31 -22.29 2.58
C GLY A 114 -18.03 -21.77 3.25
N ASN A 115 -17.43 -20.67 2.75
CA ASN A 115 -16.23 -20.08 3.33
C ASN A 115 -16.19 -18.56 3.15
N ALA A 116 -15.64 -17.84 4.12
CA ALA A 116 -15.62 -16.37 4.14
C ALA A 116 -14.80 -15.71 3.03
N LYS A 117 -13.98 -16.47 2.29
CA LYS A 117 -13.09 -15.95 1.24
C LYS A 117 -13.60 -16.20 -0.18
N CYS A 118 -14.84 -16.69 -0.32
CA CYS A 118 -15.40 -17.08 -1.62
C CYS A 118 -14.42 -17.98 -2.40
N LYS A 119 -13.72 -18.88 -1.71
CA LYS A 119 -12.83 -19.86 -2.34
C LYS A 119 -13.69 -20.90 -3.01
N THR A 120 -13.70 -20.89 -4.33
CA THR A 120 -14.20 -21.99 -5.14
C THR A 120 -13.03 -22.92 -5.37
N GLU A 121 -12.79 -23.87 -4.46
CA GLU A 121 -11.96 -25.01 -4.83
C GLU A 121 -12.68 -25.70 -6.00
N GLN A 122 -11.97 -26.01 -7.08
CA GLN A 122 -12.53 -26.60 -8.32
C GLN A 122 -13.20 -27.99 -8.14
N LEU A 123 -13.61 -28.37 -6.93
CA LEU A 123 -13.95 -29.74 -6.52
C LEU A 123 -15.34 -29.86 -5.86
N LEU A 124 -16.27 -28.95 -6.13
CA LEU A 124 -17.68 -29.09 -5.74
C LEU A 124 -18.62 -29.04 -6.95
N VAL A 125 -18.25 -29.73 -8.04
CA VAL A 125 -19.22 -30.16 -9.04
C VAL A 125 -19.42 -31.67 -8.84
N PRO A 126 -20.53 -32.13 -8.25
CA PRO A 126 -21.02 -33.46 -8.60
C PRO A 126 -21.43 -33.37 -10.07
N VAL A 127 -20.60 -33.93 -10.95
CA VAL A 127 -21.03 -34.23 -12.31
C VAL A 127 -22.11 -35.30 -12.17
N GLN A 128 -23.36 -34.93 -12.41
CA GLN A 128 -24.42 -35.89 -12.71
C GLN A 128 -24.30 -36.33 -14.17
#